data_AF-A0A518CDF7-F1
#
_entry.id   AF-A0A518CDF7-F1
#
_cell.length_a   1.000
_cell.length_b   1.000
_cell.length_c   1.000
_cell.angle_alpha   90.00
_cell.angle_beta   90.00
_cell.angle_gamma   90.00
#
_symmetry.space_group_name_H-M   'P 1'
#
loop_
_entity.id
_entity.type
_entity.pdbx_description
1 polymer ?
#
loop_
_entity_poly.entity_id
_entity_poly.type
_entity_poly.pdbx_seq_one_letter_code
_entity_poly.pdbx_strand_id
1 'polypeptide(L)'
;MFSVRTLLVAVILGFPCLSGVNAGETFQVKVAAQGDAKRAIPLQVDVSVPKNFAEVELVELTAVGGETLYGQLTKPGLGNPASDPLSRELHLVLPQSLVGPEREFAVSILKNKEGVTEFHFQDEAGKYKDLLFGDRPVLRYMYEAVATSSEDRRKETMKVYHHLFDPKGENLLTKGPGGLFQHHRGIFYGFNRISYEQDDKKKSADVWHCNKKESQTHEAFVREEVGPVMARQLLEINWNGQDGKTFATELRQMTVYHVDGAQLIDFTSELAAKADNLKVDGDPQHAGFQYRATQHVPDKTAKQTYYVRPDGKGEPGKFRNWPGNKEHVDLEFNALSFVAFDQRYTCCYLDSPENPKPARFSERDYGRFGSYFATEIPRDKSLDLNYRLWLQPGEMDVAEIKQLRDDFVDPPKVTVEAG
;
A
#
# COMPACT_ATOMS: atom_id res chain seq x y z
N MET A 1 22.35 -25.86 94.18
CA MET A 1 22.18 -24.75 93.22
C MET A 1 22.34 -25.32 91.83
N PHE A 2 21.22 -25.60 91.16
CA PHE A 2 21.20 -26.25 89.85
C PHE A 2 21.18 -25.19 88.74
N SER A 3 22.08 -25.36 87.78
CA SER A 3 22.30 -24.48 86.63
C SER A 3 21.25 -24.74 85.55
N VAL A 4 20.50 -23.70 85.18
CA VAL A 4 19.54 -23.71 84.07
C VAL A 4 20.28 -23.26 82.81
N ARG A 5 20.37 -24.13 81.80
CA ARG A 5 20.79 -23.76 80.44
C ARG A 5 19.54 -23.53 79.59
N THR A 6 19.34 -22.30 79.16
CA THR A 6 18.30 -21.88 78.21
C THR A 6 18.68 -22.33 76.80
N LEU A 7 17.80 -23.08 76.15
CA LEU A 7 17.93 -23.51 74.75
C LEU A 7 17.35 -22.41 73.85
N LEU A 8 18.17 -21.80 72.99
CA LEU A 8 17.71 -20.86 71.97
C LEU A 8 17.26 -21.65 70.73
N VAL A 9 15.97 -21.63 70.41
CA VAL A 9 15.43 -22.18 69.15
C VAL A 9 15.42 -21.04 68.12
N ALA A 10 16.27 -21.16 67.11
CA ALA A 10 16.25 -20.27 65.95
C ALA A 10 15.15 -20.72 64.98
N VAL A 11 14.10 -19.91 64.84
CA VAL A 11 13.06 -20.07 63.82
C VAL A 11 13.57 -19.45 62.53
N ILE A 12 13.95 -20.28 61.55
CA ILE A 12 14.27 -19.84 60.19
C ILE A 12 12.94 -19.63 59.47
N LEU A 13 12.55 -18.37 59.28
CA LEU A 13 11.47 -17.97 58.39
C LEU A 13 11.95 -18.11 56.93
N GLY A 14 11.53 -19.18 56.27
CA GLY A 14 11.70 -19.35 54.84
C GLY A 14 10.82 -18.35 54.09
N PHE A 15 11.44 -17.39 53.41
CA PHE A 15 10.78 -16.61 52.37
C PHE A 15 10.35 -17.55 51.25
N PRO A 16 9.07 -17.56 50.82
CA PRO A 16 8.70 -18.26 49.59
C PRO A 16 9.37 -17.53 48.43
N CYS A 17 10.31 -18.20 47.77
CA CYS A 17 10.75 -17.82 46.42
C CYS A 17 9.50 -17.73 45.55
N LEU A 18 9.14 -16.49 45.16
CA LEU A 18 8.23 -16.26 44.06
C LEU A 18 8.78 -17.00 42.85
N SER A 19 7.95 -17.93 42.37
CA SER A 19 8.20 -18.77 41.22
C SER A 19 8.53 -17.87 40.03
N GLY A 20 9.63 -18.18 39.34
CA GLY A 20 10.04 -17.46 38.15
C GLY A 20 8.90 -17.40 37.16
N VAL A 21 8.42 -16.19 36.87
CA VAL A 21 7.82 -15.90 35.58
C VAL A 21 8.92 -16.23 34.58
N ASN A 22 8.72 -17.25 33.75
CA ASN A 22 9.52 -17.37 32.54
C ASN A 22 9.29 -16.07 31.78
N ALA A 23 10.25 -15.14 31.88
CA ALA A 23 10.32 -13.99 31.00
C ALA A 23 10.52 -14.58 29.61
N GLY A 24 9.43 -14.78 28.88
CA GLY A 24 9.53 -15.10 27.46
C GLY A 24 10.38 -14.02 26.83
N GLU A 25 11.31 -14.40 25.95
CA GLU A 25 12.22 -13.47 25.27
C GLU A 25 11.39 -12.38 24.58
N THR A 26 11.25 -11.21 25.21
CA THR A 26 10.63 -10.02 24.62
C THR A 26 11.69 -9.24 23.87
N PHE A 27 11.28 -8.33 22.99
CA PHE A 27 12.17 -7.32 22.43
C PHE A 27 11.52 -5.95 22.56
N GLN A 28 12.34 -4.91 22.50
CA GLN A 28 11.91 -3.52 22.63
C GLN A 28 11.93 -2.85 21.27
N VAL A 29 10.99 -1.94 21.06
CA VAL A 29 10.92 -1.09 19.87
C VAL A 29 10.88 0.35 20.31
N LYS A 30 11.80 1.16 19.77
CA LYS A 30 11.81 2.61 19.98
C LYS A 30 11.44 3.31 18.69
N VAL A 31 10.49 4.23 18.76
CA VAL A 31 10.11 5.12 17.67
C VAL A 31 10.61 6.51 17.99
N ALA A 32 11.52 7.03 17.17
CA ALA A 32 12.07 8.37 17.29
C ALA A 32 10.98 9.44 17.18
N ALA A 33 11.12 10.54 17.91
CA ALA A 33 10.14 11.64 17.95
C ALA A 33 9.65 12.07 16.55
N GLN A 34 8.35 12.34 16.43
CA GLN A 34 7.66 12.62 15.16
C GLN A 34 7.21 14.09 15.02
N GLY A 35 7.71 14.97 15.90
CA GLY A 35 7.43 16.40 15.86
C GLY A 35 5.96 16.75 16.12
N ASP A 36 5.44 17.75 15.41
CA ASP A 36 4.06 18.24 15.59
C ASP A 36 3.04 17.54 14.66
N ALA A 37 3.33 16.31 14.20
CA ALA A 37 2.42 15.57 13.34
C ALA A 37 1.06 15.32 14.03
N LYS A 38 -0.04 15.55 13.32
CA LYS A 38 -1.41 15.52 13.87
C LYS A 38 -2.28 14.41 13.28
N ARG A 39 -1.70 13.28 12.93
CA ARG A 39 -2.42 12.16 12.31
C ARG A 39 -1.79 10.84 12.71
N ALA A 40 -2.44 9.74 12.34
CA ALA A 40 -1.84 8.43 12.46
C ALA A 40 -0.70 8.22 11.47
N ILE A 41 0.34 7.48 11.88
CA ILE A 41 1.56 7.23 11.11
C ILE A 41 1.77 5.71 10.99
N PRO A 42 1.64 5.10 9.80
CA PRO A 42 2.06 3.72 9.60
C PRO A 42 3.59 3.64 9.66
N LEU A 43 4.10 2.66 10.38
CA LEU A 43 5.51 2.38 10.52
C LEU A 43 5.78 0.92 10.21
N GLN A 44 6.96 0.69 9.65
CA GLN A 44 7.49 -0.62 9.33
C GLN A 44 8.96 -0.65 9.76
N VAL A 45 9.38 -1.76 10.35
CA VAL A 45 10.79 -2.01 10.65
C VAL A 45 11.14 -3.47 10.43
N ASP A 46 12.30 -3.72 9.82
CA ASP A 46 12.85 -5.06 9.72
C ASP A 46 13.39 -5.50 11.09
N VAL A 47 13.07 -6.73 11.48
CA VAL A 47 13.45 -7.29 12.77
C VAL A 47 13.84 -8.76 12.62
N SER A 48 14.96 -9.16 13.21
CA SER A 48 15.21 -10.57 13.50
C SER A 48 14.53 -10.91 14.82
N VAL A 49 13.43 -11.66 14.76
CA VAL A 49 12.63 -11.95 15.95
C VAL A 49 13.22 -13.10 16.77
N PRO A 50 13.01 -13.14 18.10
CA PRO A 50 13.33 -14.31 18.91
C PRO A 50 12.64 -15.57 18.39
N LYS A 51 13.19 -16.77 18.68
CA LYS A 51 12.68 -18.04 18.09
C LYS A 51 11.21 -18.32 18.42
N ASN A 52 10.76 -17.92 19.61
CA ASN A 52 9.36 -18.04 20.04
C ASN A 52 8.39 -17.12 19.27
N PHE A 53 8.90 -16.15 18.51
CA PHE A 53 8.12 -15.25 17.65
C PHE A 53 8.10 -15.69 16.18
N ALA A 54 8.81 -16.76 15.79
CA ALA A 54 8.94 -17.15 14.38
C ALA A 54 7.58 -17.33 13.68
N GLU A 55 6.59 -17.92 14.35
CA GLU A 55 5.24 -18.14 13.80
C GLU A 55 4.20 -17.17 14.37
N VAL A 56 4.64 -16.10 15.04
CA VAL A 56 3.74 -15.08 15.60
C VAL A 56 3.47 -14.02 14.55
N GLU A 57 2.19 -13.78 14.25
CA GLU A 57 1.75 -12.77 13.28
C GLU A 57 1.24 -11.48 13.94
N LEU A 58 0.82 -11.55 15.21
CA LEU A 58 0.22 -10.45 15.93
C LEU A 58 0.83 -10.35 17.33
N VAL A 59 1.32 -9.16 17.66
CA VAL A 59 1.98 -8.83 18.91
C VAL A 59 1.29 -7.66 19.59
N GLU A 60 1.45 -7.57 20.91
CA GLU A 60 1.06 -6.41 21.69
C GLU A 60 2.29 -5.54 21.95
N LEU A 61 2.21 -4.25 21.61
CA LEU A 61 3.19 -3.23 21.95
C LEU A 61 2.67 -2.45 23.16
N THR A 62 3.38 -2.53 24.27
CA THR A 62 3.03 -1.81 25.51
C THR A 62 3.95 -0.61 25.70
N ALA A 63 3.40 0.59 25.62
CA ALA A 63 4.13 1.83 25.85
C ALA A 63 4.54 1.98 27.33
N VAL A 64 5.59 2.78 27.56
CA VAL A 64 5.93 3.27 28.90
C VAL A 64 4.77 4.12 29.44
N GLY A 65 3.96 3.53 30.33
CA GLY A 65 2.71 4.13 30.82
C GLY A 65 1.49 3.19 30.73
N GLY A 66 1.63 2.05 30.03
CA GLY A 66 0.63 0.98 29.99
C GLY A 66 -0.40 1.08 28.87
N GLU A 67 -0.32 2.10 28.01
CA GLU A 67 -1.11 2.14 26.77
C GLU A 67 -0.60 1.05 25.82
N THR A 68 -1.52 0.31 25.20
CA THR A 68 -1.18 -0.78 24.29
C THR A 68 -1.67 -0.51 22.88
N LEU A 69 -0.94 -1.02 21.91
CA LEU A 69 -1.33 -1.05 20.50
C LEU A 69 -0.94 -2.39 19.88
N TYR A 70 -1.60 -2.73 18.77
CA TYR A 70 -1.25 -3.93 18.02
C TYR A 70 -0.10 -3.68 17.06
N GLY A 71 0.78 -4.67 16.96
CA GLY A 71 1.76 -4.76 15.89
C GLY A 71 1.59 -6.06 15.14
N GLN A 72 1.90 -6.04 13.85
CA GLN A 72 1.73 -7.20 12.99
C GLN A 72 3.09 -7.59 12.44
N LEU A 73 3.45 -8.86 12.63
CA LEU A 73 4.66 -9.45 12.09
C LEU A 73 4.33 -10.14 10.79
N THR A 74 5.01 -9.75 9.72
CA THR A 74 4.88 -10.37 8.40
C THR A 74 6.21 -10.90 7.91
N LYS A 75 6.19 -11.73 6.87
CA LYS A 75 7.43 -11.96 6.11
C LYS A 75 7.81 -10.65 5.41
N PRO A 76 9.10 -10.43 5.12
CA PRO A 76 9.55 -9.28 4.35
C PRO A 76 8.75 -9.06 3.06
N GLY A 77 8.53 -7.80 2.72
CA GLY A 77 7.80 -7.37 1.54
C GLY A 77 8.57 -7.60 0.25
N LEU A 78 7.89 -7.34 -0.86
CA LEU A 78 8.53 -7.25 -2.18
C LEU A 78 9.70 -6.24 -2.16
N GLY A 79 10.82 -6.54 -2.80
CA GLY A 79 12.06 -5.75 -2.75
C GLY A 79 12.98 -6.01 -1.56
N ASN A 80 12.57 -6.78 -0.56
CA ASN A 80 13.36 -7.05 0.65
C ASN A 80 13.52 -8.57 0.93
N PRO A 81 14.31 -9.32 0.14
CA PRO A 81 14.47 -10.75 0.37
C PRO A 81 15.35 -11.01 1.60
N ALA A 82 14.75 -11.45 2.71
CA ALA A 82 15.56 -11.90 3.84
C ALA A 82 16.17 -13.29 3.63
N SER A 83 17.42 -13.43 4.06
CA SER A 83 18.14 -14.71 4.11
C SER A 83 17.98 -15.44 5.46
N ASP A 84 17.58 -14.72 6.50
CA ASP A 84 17.36 -15.25 7.85
C ASP A 84 15.90 -15.72 8.01
N PRO A 85 15.63 -16.99 8.37
CA PRO A 85 14.27 -17.49 8.62
C PRO A 85 13.54 -16.78 9.76
N LEU A 86 14.26 -16.09 10.65
CA LEU A 86 13.71 -15.27 11.73
C LEU A 86 13.51 -13.79 11.35
N SER A 87 13.85 -13.39 10.13
CA SER A 87 13.59 -12.03 9.68
C SER A 87 12.09 -11.81 9.42
N ARG A 88 11.54 -10.78 10.03
CA ARG A 88 10.17 -10.32 9.88
C ARG A 88 10.17 -8.82 9.61
N GLU A 89 9.06 -8.31 9.09
CA GLU A 89 8.71 -6.91 9.19
C GLU A 89 7.73 -6.76 10.36
N LEU A 90 8.02 -5.84 11.28
CA LEU A 90 7.05 -5.39 12.28
C LEU A 90 6.35 -4.14 11.76
N HIS A 91 5.05 -4.25 11.58
CA HIS A 91 4.15 -3.17 11.21
C HIS A 91 3.39 -2.66 12.43
N LEU A 92 3.27 -1.35 12.56
CA LEU A 92 2.42 -0.70 13.55
C LEU A 92 1.85 0.60 12.97
N VAL A 93 0.71 1.05 13.50
CA VAL A 93 0.18 2.38 13.21
C VAL A 93 0.16 3.16 14.51
N LEU A 94 0.99 4.20 14.61
CA LEU A 94 0.93 5.12 15.75
C LEU A 94 -0.34 5.96 15.63
N PRO A 95 -1.30 5.87 16.56
CA PRO A 95 -2.48 6.73 16.54
C PRO A 95 -2.09 8.17 16.84
N GLN A 96 -2.92 9.12 16.39
CA GLN A 96 -2.68 10.55 16.60
C GLN A 96 -2.41 10.91 18.08
N SER A 97 -3.05 10.22 19.03
CA SER A 97 -2.85 10.42 20.48
C SER A 97 -1.44 10.11 20.96
N LEU A 98 -0.72 9.23 20.25
CA LEU A 98 0.61 8.77 20.61
C LEU A 98 1.73 9.48 19.83
N VAL A 99 1.41 10.25 18.80
CA VAL A 99 2.39 10.97 17.97
C VAL A 99 3.01 12.15 18.73
N GLY A 100 4.30 12.36 18.49
CA GLY A 100 5.05 13.55 18.86
C GLY A 100 6.36 13.22 19.57
N PRO A 101 6.34 12.84 20.86
CA PRO A 101 7.54 12.44 21.58
C PRO A 101 8.07 11.09 21.09
N GLU A 102 9.32 10.80 21.46
CA GLU A 102 9.85 9.45 21.36
C GLU A 102 8.95 8.45 22.14
N ARG A 103 8.82 7.25 21.60
CA ARG A 103 8.04 6.17 22.20
C ARG A 103 8.89 4.92 22.31
N GLU A 104 8.79 4.25 23.44
CA GLU A 104 9.38 2.94 23.67
C GLU A 104 8.26 1.95 23.98
N PHE A 105 8.33 0.80 23.33
CA PHE A 105 7.34 -0.26 23.43
C PHE A 105 8.00 -1.60 23.75
N ALA A 106 7.50 -2.24 24.81
CA ALA A 106 7.76 -3.65 25.05
C ALA A 106 6.89 -4.49 24.12
N VAL A 107 7.50 -5.38 23.34
CA VAL A 107 6.80 -6.27 22.42
C VAL A 107 6.61 -7.63 23.07
N SER A 108 5.35 -8.07 23.13
CA SER A 108 4.98 -9.37 23.69
C SER A 108 4.00 -10.13 22.79
N ILE A 109 3.98 -11.46 22.93
CA ILE A 109 3.02 -12.31 22.23
C ILE A 109 1.62 -12.04 22.79
N LEU A 110 0.68 -11.69 21.91
CA LEU A 110 -0.70 -11.43 22.29
C LEU A 110 -1.36 -12.72 22.82
N LYS A 111 -1.88 -12.66 24.05
CA LYS A 111 -2.45 -13.83 24.74
C LYS A 111 -3.87 -14.18 24.31
N ASN A 112 -4.66 -13.19 23.89
CA ASN A 112 -6.04 -13.37 23.44
C ASN A 112 -6.33 -12.46 22.24
N LYS A 113 -6.87 -13.03 21.16
CA LYS A 113 -7.30 -12.32 19.95
C LYS A 113 -8.82 -12.10 19.89
N GLU A 114 -9.57 -12.55 20.89
CA GLU A 114 -11.03 -12.42 20.91
C GLU A 114 -11.47 -10.95 20.81
N GLY A 115 -12.37 -10.66 19.87
CA GLY A 115 -12.90 -9.31 19.63
C GLY A 115 -11.99 -8.40 18.80
N VAL A 116 -10.80 -8.86 18.38
CA VAL A 116 -9.95 -8.10 17.47
C VAL A 116 -10.58 -8.07 16.09
N THR A 117 -10.91 -6.87 15.60
CA THR A 117 -11.33 -6.68 14.21
C THR A 117 -10.11 -6.65 13.32
N GLU A 118 -10.10 -7.47 12.28
CA GLU A 118 -8.98 -7.60 11.37
C GLU A 118 -9.40 -7.51 9.91
N PHE A 119 -8.41 -7.29 9.07
CA PHE A 119 -8.58 -7.45 7.65
C PHE A 119 -8.83 -8.92 7.29
N HIS A 120 -9.58 -9.17 6.23
CA HIS A 120 -9.65 -10.48 5.58
C HIS A 120 -10.01 -10.35 4.11
N PHE A 121 -9.66 -11.38 3.32
CA PHE A 121 -10.03 -11.45 1.91
C PHE A 121 -11.29 -12.29 1.71
N GLN A 122 -12.20 -11.79 0.88
CA GLN A 122 -13.37 -12.52 0.41
C GLN A 122 -13.30 -12.64 -1.12
N ASP A 123 -13.28 -13.88 -1.63
CA ASP A 123 -13.09 -14.16 -3.05
C ASP A 123 -14.40 -14.52 -3.76
N GLU A 124 -14.70 -13.79 -4.83
CA GLU A 124 -15.64 -14.23 -5.87
C GLU A 124 -14.80 -14.85 -6.99
N ALA A 125 -14.55 -16.16 -6.82
CA ALA A 125 -13.58 -16.93 -7.60
C ALA A 125 -13.70 -16.67 -9.12
N GLY A 126 -12.59 -16.28 -9.73
CA GLY A 126 -12.49 -16.00 -11.16
C GLY A 126 -13.06 -14.66 -11.60
N LYS A 127 -13.48 -13.77 -10.68
CA LYS A 127 -14.01 -12.43 -11.03
C LYS A 127 -13.26 -11.31 -10.31
N TYR A 128 -13.34 -11.30 -8.99
CA TYR A 128 -12.72 -10.27 -8.15
C TYR A 128 -12.51 -10.77 -6.72
N LYS A 129 -11.58 -10.15 -6.00
CA LYS A 129 -11.33 -10.42 -4.59
C LYS A 129 -11.44 -9.14 -3.78
N ASP A 130 -12.29 -9.16 -2.77
CA ASP A 130 -12.49 -8.06 -1.84
C ASP A 130 -11.54 -8.17 -0.65
N LEU A 131 -10.98 -7.04 -0.24
CA LEU A 131 -10.36 -6.85 1.06
C LEU A 131 -11.36 -6.10 1.95
N LEU A 132 -11.68 -6.69 3.09
CA LEU A 132 -12.57 -6.12 4.09
C LEU A 132 -11.82 -5.92 5.40
N PHE A 133 -12.25 -4.95 6.22
CA PHE A 133 -11.84 -4.78 7.61
C PHE A 133 -13.07 -4.99 8.50
N GLY A 134 -13.16 -6.14 9.18
CA GLY A 134 -14.47 -6.66 9.60
C GLY A 134 -15.39 -6.74 8.38
N ASP A 135 -16.64 -6.28 8.49
CA ASP A 135 -17.58 -6.27 7.36
C ASP A 135 -17.40 -5.08 6.40
N ARG A 136 -16.50 -4.15 6.70
CA ARG A 136 -16.33 -2.91 5.91
C ARG A 136 -15.46 -3.17 4.69
N PRO A 137 -15.95 -2.98 3.44
CA PRO A 137 -15.11 -3.13 2.25
C PRO A 137 -14.09 -2.01 2.14
N VAL A 138 -12.88 -2.35 1.70
CA VAL A 138 -11.74 -1.43 1.64
C VAL A 138 -11.17 -1.34 0.22
N LEU A 139 -10.77 -2.47 -0.34
CA LEU A 139 -10.17 -2.57 -1.67
C LEU A 139 -10.80 -3.75 -2.42
N ARG A 140 -10.87 -3.69 -3.75
CA ARG A 140 -11.29 -4.82 -4.59
C ARG A 140 -10.32 -5.03 -5.74
N TYR A 141 -9.75 -6.21 -5.86
CA TYR A 141 -8.90 -6.58 -7.00
C TYR A 141 -9.75 -7.25 -8.09
N MET A 142 -9.75 -6.68 -9.30
CA MET A 142 -10.48 -7.20 -10.46
C MET A 142 -9.55 -8.09 -11.28
N TYR A 143 -9.88 -9.38 -11.42
CA TYR A 143 -8.95 -10.37 -11.98
C TYR A 143 -9.57 -11.39 -12.94
N GLU A 144 -10.81 -11.16 -13.38
CA GLU A 144 -11.47 -12.03 -14.34
C GLU A 144 -10.60 -12.31 -15.58
N ALA A 145 -10.53 -13.58 -15.97
CA ALA A 145 -9.78 -14.00 -17.16
C ALA A 145 -10.29 -13.28 -18.41
N VAL A 146 -9.39 -13.08 -19.39
CA VAL A 146 -9.74 -12.37 -20.63
C VAL A 146 -10.86 -13.12 -21.36
N ALA A 147 -12.06 -12.56 -21.35
CA ALA A 147 -13.23 -13.15 -21.96
C ALA A 147 -13.06 -13.23 -23.49
N THR A 148 -13.44 -14.37 -24.06
CA THR A 148 -13.48 -14.63 -25.50
C THR A 148 -14.89 -14.65 -26.07
N SER A 149 -15.90 -14.44 -25.21
CA SER A 149 -17.32 -14.54 -25.57
C SER A 149 -17.83 -13.38 -26.42
N SER A 150 -17.24 -12.19 -26.29
CA SER A 150 -17.53 -11.01 -27.12
C SER A 150 -16.46 -9.94 -26.96
N GLU A 151 -16.37 -9.00 -27.90
CA GLU A 151 -15.47 -7.83 -27.80
C GLU A 151 -15.79 -6.95 -26.59
N ASP A 152 -17.06 -6.81 -26.21
CA ASP A 152 -17.44 -5.98 -25.06
C ASP A 152 -17.04 -6.65 -23.75
N ARG A 153 -17.28 -7.96 -23.60
CA ARG A 153 -16.77 -8.70 -22.43
C ARG A 153 -15.25 -8.69 -22.39
N ARG A 154 -14.58 -8.85 -23.54
CA ARG A 154 -13.12 -8.72 -23.62
C ARG A 154 -12.66 -7.35 -23.10
N LYS A 155 -13.34 -6.26 -23.50
CA LYS A 155 -13.04 -4.91 -22.97
C LYS A 155 -13.15 -4.86 -21.47
N GLU A 156 -14.11 -5.53 -20.87
CA GLU A 156 -14.31 -5.49 -19.42
C GLU A 156 -13.21 -6.25 -18.65
N THR A 157 -12.64 -7.32 -19.22
CA THR A 157 -11.75 -8.26 -18.53
C THR A 157 -10.29 -8.29 -19.03
N MET A 158 -9.95 -7.51 -20.05
CA MET A 158 -8.60 -7.49 -20.69
C MET A 158 -7.45 -7.01 -19.78
N LYS A 159 -7.77 -6.52 -18.57
CA LYS A 159 -6.84 -5.84 -17.66
C LYS A 159 -7.23 -6.10 -16.22
N VAL A 160 -6.22 -6.23 -15.37
CA VAL A 160 -6.37 -6.24 -13.92
C VAL A 160 -6.19 -4.85 -13.33
N TYR A 161 -6.95 -4.52 -12.28
CA TYR A 161 -6.90 -3.21 -11.61
C TYR A 161 -7.53 -3.31 -10.23
N HIS A 162 -7.32 -2.28 -9.40
CA HIS A 162 -7.93 -2.20 -8.08
C HIS A 162 -9.02 -1.15 -8.01
N HIS A 163 -10.07 -1.49 -7.31
CA HIS A 163 -11.11 -0.61 -6.85
C HIS A 163 -10.84 -0.17 -5.41
N LEU A 164 -11.22 1.07 -5.06
CA LEU A 164 -11.05 1.62 -3.72
C LEU A 164 -12.39 2.16 -3.23
N PHE A 165 -12.80 1.71 -2.03
CA PHE A 165 -13.97 2.20 -1.33
C PHE A 165 -13.63 3.46 -0.53
N ASP A 166 -14.64 4.26 -0.17
CA ASP A 166 -14.45 5.33 0.80
C ASP A 166 -14.08 4.78 2.19
N PRO A 167 -13.59 5.62 3.13
CA PRO A 167 -13.20 5.13 4.45
C PRO A 167 -14.32 4.48 5.26
N LYS A 168 -15.60 4.74 4.92
CA LYS A 168 -16.75 4.10 5.56
C LYS A 168 -17.14 2.78 4.91
N GLY A 169 -16.62 2.46 3.72
CA GLY A 169 -17.01 1.29 2.94
C GLY A 169 -18.38 1.43 2.25
N GLU A 170 -18.95 2.63 2.20
CA GLU A 170 -20.31 2.87 1.69
C GLU A 170 -20.32 3.07 0.17
N ASN A 171 -19.27 3.71 -0.36
CA ASN A 171 -19.21 4.11 -1.76
C ASN A 171 -17.93 3.62 -2.45
N LEU A 172 -18.08 3.15 -3.69
CA LEU A 172 -16.94 2.86 -4.57
C LEU A 172 -16.44 4.15 -5.20
N LEU A 173 -15.26 4.61 -4.78
CA LEU A 173 -14.70 5.90 -5.20
C LEU A 173 -13.89 5.83 -6.49
N THR A 174 -13.67 4.64 -7.04
CA THR A 174 -13.00 4.46 -8.32
C THR A 174 -13.89 3.85 -9.38
N LYS A 175 -13.56 4.12 -10.65
CA LYS A 175 -14.37 3.72 -11.80
C LYS A 175 -13.96 2.36 -12.38
N GLY A 176 -14.94 1.55 -12.77
CA GLY A 176 -14.76 0.29 -13.51
C GLY A 176 -14.89 0.47 -15.03
N PRO A 177 -15.29 -0.58 -15.78
CA PRO A 177 -15.56 -0.50 -17.21
C PRO A 177 -16.78 0.41 -17.53
N GLY A 178 -16.95 0.75 -18.81
CA GLY A 178 -18.02 1.65 -19.26
C GLY A 178 -17.77 3.13 -18.99
N GLY A 179 -18.81 3.97 -19.10
CA GLY A 179 -18.74 5.40 -18.79
C GLY A 179 -17.78 6.24 -19.66
N LEU A 180 -17.43 7.43 -19.17
CA LEU A 180 -16.54 8.37 -19.87
C LEU A 180 -15.09 7.86 -19.83
N PHE A 181 -14.52 7.57 -21.01
CA PHE A 181 -13.20 6.97 -21.21
C PHE A 181 -13.08 5.59 -20.53
N GLN A 182 -13.69 4.58 -21.14
CA GLN A 182 -13.82 3.20 -20.61
C GLN A 182 -12.50 2.48 -20.26
N HIS A 183 -11.39 2.94 -20.82
CA HIS A 183 -10.04 2.40 -20.59
C HIS A 183 -9.36 2.99 -19.35
N HIS A 184 -9.86 4.11 -18.80
CA HIS A 184 -9.42 4.63 -17.50
C HIS A 184 -10.20 3.93 -16.39
N ARG A 185 -9.50 3.15 -15.56
CA ARG A 185 -10.07 2.29 -14.54
C ARG A 185 -9.28 2.36 -13.26
N GLY A 186 -9.99 2.39 -12.14
CA GLY A 186 -9.46 2.04 -10.84
C GLY A 186 -8.16 2.76 -10.45
N ILE A 187 -7.41 2.04 -9.64
CA ILE A 187 -5.98 2.16 -9.47
C ILE A 187 -5.35 1.19 -10.48
N PHE A 188 -4.60 1.72 -11.44
CA PHE A 188 -4.10 0.95 -12.58
C PHE A 188 -2.65 1.31 -12.92
N TYR A 189 -1.87 0.29 -13.29
CA TYR A 189 -0.49 0.44 -13.76
C TYR A 189 -0.35 -0.20 -15.14
N GLY A 190 0.08 0.58 -16.14
CA GLY A 190 0.30 0.08 -17.49
C GLY A 190 0.80 1.18 -18.43
N PHE A 191 1.09 0.83 -19.68
CA PHE A 191 1.65 1.76 -20.68
C PHE A 191 1.04 1.55 -22.06
N ASN A 192 0.86 2.63 -22.82
CA ASN A 192 0.36 2.56 -24.19
C ASN A 192 1.44 2.51 -25.27
N ARG A 193 2.71 2.76 -24.93
CA ARG A 193 3.83 2.70 -25.88
C ARG A 193 4.90 1.78 -25.35
N ILE A 194 4.76 0.50 -25.64
CA ILE A 194 5.74 -0.53 -25.27
C ILE A 194 6.39 -1.04 -26.55
N SER A 195 7.71 -1.20 -26.54
CA SER A 195 8.47 -1.86 -27.60
C SER A 195 9.40 -2.92 -27.01
N TYR A 196 9.58 -4.02 -27.73
CA TYR A 196 10.43 -5.13 -27.30
C TYR A 196 10.82 -6.01 -28.49
N GLU A 197 11.75 -6.92 -28.30
CA GLU A 197 12.16 -7.93 -29.26
C GLU A 197 11.88 -9.33 -28.71
N GLN A 198 11.21 -10.16 -29.50
CA GLN A 198 10.89 -11.54 -29.14
C GLN A 198 10.77 -12.37 -30.41
N ASP A 199 11.40 -13.55 -30.42
CA ASP A 199 11.51 -14.41 -31.60
C ASP A 199 12.18 -13.68 -32.80
N ASP A 200 13.28 -12.96 -32.53
CA ASP A 200 14.05 -12.16 -33.50
C ASP A 200 13.24 -11.08 -34.26
N LYS A 201 12.12 -10.64 -33.68
CA LYS A 201 11.23 -9.63 -34.27
C LYS A 201 10.99 -8.49 -33.31
N LYS A 202 11.06 -7.27 -33.84
CA LYS A 202 10.56 -6.07 -33.16
C LYS A 202 9.05 -6.12 -33.03
N LYS A 203 8.55 -5.97 -31.81
CA LYS A 203 7.14 -5.97 -31.45
C LYS A 203 6.79 -4.69 -30.71
N SER A 204 5.50 -4.41 -30.64
CA SER A 204 4.94 -3.32 -29.85
C SER A 204 3.70 -3.79 -29.12
N ALA A 205 3.41 -3.17 -27.98
CA ALA A 205 2.22 -3.44 -27.19
C ALA A 205 1.63 -2.14 -26.62
N ASP A 206 0.32 -2.16 -26.42
CA ASP A 206 -0.45 -1.16 -25.68
C ASP A 206 -1.32 -1.89 -24.64
N VAL A 207 -0.77 -2.09 -23.43
CA VAL A 207 -1.51 -2.70 -22.32
C VAL A 207 -2.41 -1.69 -21.61
N TRP A 208 -2.45 -0.43 -22.08
CA TRP A 208 -3.34 0.60 -21.57
C TRP A 208 -4.70 0.64 -22.28
N HIS A 209 -4.73 0.48 -23.59
CA HIS A 209 -5.97 0.41 -24.37
C HIS A 209 -6.33 -1.03 -24.72
N CYS A 210 -5.33 -1.90 -24.90
CA CYS A 210 -5.53 -3.32 -25.22
C CYS A 210 -6.36 -3.56 -26.49
N ASN A 211 -6.27 -2.64 -27.45
CA ASN A 211 -7.09 -2.62 -28.67
C ASN A 211 -6.69 -3.70 -29.69
N LYS A 212 -5.47 -4.22 -29.63
CA LYS A 212 -4.92 -5.18 -30.61
C LYS A 212 -4.66 -6.54 -29.97
N LYS A 213 -5.50 -6.91 -29.00
CA LYS A 213 -5.45 -8.17 -28.22
C LYS A 213 -4.41 -8.23 -27.09
N GLU A 214 -3.66 -7.16 -26.84
CA GLU A 214 -2.83 -7.06 -25.64
C GLU A 214 -3.67 -7.20 -24.37
N SER A 215 -3.06 -7.62 -23.27
CA SER A 215 -3.74 -7.78 -21.98
C SER A 215 -2.77 -7.73 -20.80
N GLN A 216 -3.33 -7.50 -19.61
CA GLN A 216 -2.72 -7.87 -18.35
C GLN A 216 -3.59 -8.96 -17.71
N THR A 217 -3.01 -10.10 -17.38
CA THR A 217 -3.72 -11.26 -16.82
C THR A 217 -3.22 -11.57 -15.42
N HIS A 218 -4.15 -11.91 -14.52
CA HIS A 218 -3.81 -12.46 -13.21
C HIS A 218 -3.36 -13.91 -13.37
N GLU A 219 -2.26 -14.27 -12.73
CA GLU A 219 -1.71 -15.62 -12.74
C GLU A 219 -1.80 -16.29 -11.37
N ALA A 220 -1.47 -15.56 -10.30
CA ALA A 220 -1.50 -16.11 -8.95
C ALA A 220 -1.70 -15.06 -7.85
N PHE A 221 -2.36 -15.50 -6.77
CA PHE A 221 -2.22 -14.89 -5.44
C PHE A 221 -0.98 -15.51 -4.79
N VAL A 222 0.17 -14.84 -4.89
CA VAL A 222 1.47 -15.38 -4.46
C VAL A 222 1.55 -15.45 -2.93
N ARG A 223 1.07 -14.39 -2.25
CA ARG A 223 1.03 -14.30 -0.79
C ARG A 223 -0.06 -13.34 -0.35
N GLU A 224 -0.74 -13.70 0.73
CA GLU A 224 -1.73 -12.85 1.40
C GLU A 224 -1.45 -12.87 2.90
N GLU A 225 -1.40 -11.69 3.50
CA GLU A 225 -1.17 -11.50 4.94
C GLU A 225 -2.24 -10.54 5.45
N VAL A 226 -2.85 -10.86 6.59
CA VAL A 226 -3.94 -10.09 7.15
C VAL A 226 -3.80 -9.97 8.66
N GLY A 227 -4.41 -8.94 9.23
CA GLY A 227 -4.45 -8.71 10.67
C GLY A 227 -5.11 -7.36 10.99
N PRO A 228 -5.07 -6.90 12.24
CA PRO A 228 -5.72 -5.66 12.65
C PRO A 228 -4.97 -4.38 12.25
N VAL A 229 -3.68 -4.49 11.90
CA VAL A 229 -2.83 -3.33 11.58
C VAL A 229 -2.77 -3.12 10.07
N MET A 230 -2.63 -4.19 9.30
CA MET A 230 -2.49 -4.12 7.85
C MET A 230 -2.97 -5.39 7.15
N ALA A 231 -3.27 -5.28 5.87
CA ALA A 231 -3.37 -6.40 4.95
C ALA A 231 -2.48 -6.21 3.72
N ARG A 232 -1.89 -7.29 3.23
CA ARG A 232 -0.98 -7.29 2.09
C ARG A 232 -1.38 -8.39 1.13
N GLN A 233 -1.44 -8.03 -0.15
CA GLN A 233 -1.66 -8.97 -1.25
C GLN A 233 -0.52 -8.84 -2.25
N LEU A 234 0.19 -9.94 -2.49
CA LEU A 234 1.20 -10.07 -3.54
C LEU A 234 0.62 -10.89 -4.70
N LEU A 235 0.63 -10.29 -5.88
CA LEU A 235 0.02 -10.80 -7.10
C LEU A 235 1.09 -11.09 -8.14
N GLU A 236 0.92 -12.17 -8.90
CA GLU A 236 1.64 -12.40 -10.16
C GLU A 236 0.74 -12.01 -11.33
N ILE A 237 1.24 -11.14 -12.20
CA ILE A 237 0.51 -10.58 -13.33
C ILE A 237 1.37 -10.69 -14.60
N ASN A 238 0.82 -11.28 -15.66
CA ASN A 238 1.47 -11.32 -16.97
C ASN A 238 1.08 -10.12 -17.83
N TRP A 239 2.06 -9.57 -18.54
CA TRP A 239 1.85 -8.55 -19.57
C TRP A 239 2.01 -9.20 -20.94
N ASN A 240 0.92 -9.21 -21.72
CA ASN A 240 0.83 -10.01 -22.94
C ASN A 240 0.71 -9.13 -24.20
N GLY A 241 1.43 -9.53 -25.25
CA GLY A 241 1.45 -8.87 -26.54
C GLY A 241 0.23 -9.18 -27.40
N GLN A 242 0.23 -8.63 -28.62
CA GLN A 242 -0.86 -8.80 -29.60
C GLN A 242 -1.07 -10.25 -30.05
N ASP A 243 -0.02 -11.06 -29.96
CA ASP A 243 -0.01 -12.49 -30.26
C ASP A 243 -0.38 -13.37 -29.05
N GLY A 244 -0.70 -12.75 -27.90
CA GLY A 244 -1.00 -13.44 -26.65
C GLY A 244 0.22 -13.96 -25.90
N LYS A 245 1.44 -13.77 -26.42
CA LYS A 245 2.67 -14.16 -25.71
C LYS A 245 3.00 -13.14 -24.63
N THR A 246 3.41 -13.64 -23.46
CA THR A 246 3.92 -12.81 -22.37
C THR A 246 5.27 -12.20 -22.74
N PHE A 247 5.41 -10.89 -22.57
CA PHE A 247 6.67 -10.16 -22.79
C PHE A 247 7.26 -9.58 -21.50
N ALA A 248 6.48 -9.51 -20.42
CA ALA A 248 6.93 -9.16 -19.08
C ALA A 248 6.04 -9.81 -18.01
N THR A 249 6.61 -10.02 -16.82
CA THR A 249 5.90 -10.50 -15.63
C THR A 249 6.05 -9.49 -14.52
N GLU A 250 4.98 -9.23 -13.79
CA GLU A 250 4.91 -8.28 -12.69
C GLU A 250 4.59 -9.01 -11.40
N LEU A 251 5.42 -8.79 -10.37
CA LEU A 251 4.99 -8.98 -8.99
C LEU A 251 4.43 -7.66 -8.49
N ARG A 252 3.15 -7.64 -8.14
CA ARG A 252 2.45 -6.45 -7.63
C ARG A 252 2.03 -6.66 -6.19
N GLN A 253 2.49 -5.79 -5.30
CA GLN A 253 2.12 -5.78 -3.90
C GLN A 253 1.20 -4.60 -3.60
N MET A 254 0.06 -4.89 -2.97
CA MET A 254 -0.81 -3.90 -2.35
C MET A 254 -0.73 -4.08 -0.83
N THR A 255 -0.19 -3.12 -0.10
CA THR A 255 -0.22 -3.10 1.37
C THR A 255 -1.20 -2.03 1.83
N VAL A 256 -2.20 -2.41 2.60
CA VAL A 256 -3.25 -1.53 3.13
C VAL A 256 -3.09 -1.45 4.63
N TYR A 257 -2.95 -0.24 5.17
CA TYR A 257 -2.87 -0.01 6.61
C TYR A 257 -4.22 0.40 7.18
N HIS A 258 -4.56 -0.10 8.37
CA HIS A 258 -5.73 0.35 9.10
C HIS A 258 -5.43 1.71 9.74
N VAL A 259 -6.01 2.76 9.15
CA VAL A 259 -5.92 4.13 9.64
C VAL A 259 -7.31 4.69 9.79
N ASP A 260 -7.64 5.20 10.98
CA ASP A 260 -8.96 5.77 11.24
C ASP A 260 -9.25 6.97 10.33
N GLY A 261 -10.42 6.94 9.68
CA GLY A 261 -10.91 8.05 8.84
C GLY A 261 -10.26 8.19 7.46
N ALA A 262 -9.32 7.32 7.09
CA ALA A 262 -8.66 7.34 5.80
C ALA A 262 -8.52 5.93 5.18
N GLN A 263 -8.22 5.89 3.89
CA GLN A 263 -7.68 4.71 3.21
C GLN A 263 -6.23 4.98 2.87
N LEU A 264 -5.33 4.10 3.32
CA LEU A 264 -3.90 4.20 3.06
C LEU A 264 -3.42 2.94 2.36
N ILE A 265 -2.84 3.11 1.18
CA ILE A 265 -2.43 2.02 0.31
C ILE A 265 -1.02 2.28 -0.20
N ASP A 266 -0.12 1.36 0.06
CA ASP A 266 1.17 1.27 -0.61
C ASP A 266 1.07 0.33 -1.79
N PHE A 267 1.51 0.81 -2.94
CA PHE A 267 1.69 0.05 -4.16
C PHE A 267 3.18 -0.17 -4.37
N THR A 268 3.58 -1.44 -4.49
CA THR A 268 4.93 -1.82 -4.91
C THR A 268 4.83 -2.74 -6.13
N SER A 269 5.71 -2.55 -7.11
CA SER A 269 5.75 -3.40 -8.30
C SER A 269 7.19 -3.74 -8.66
N GLU A 270 7.46 -5.00 -8.99
CA GLU A 270 8.67 -5.46 -9.68
C GLU A 270 8.26 -5.98 -11.07
N LEU A 271 8.55 -5.22 -12.13
CA LEU A 271 8.24 -5.62 -13.52
C LEU A 271 9.50 -6.16 -14.20
N ALA A 272 9.53 -7.47 -14.44
CA ALA A 272 10.66 -8.17 -15.04
C ALA A 272 10.42 -8.48 -16.53
N ALA A 273 11.42 -8.20 -17.37
CA ALA A 273 11.35 -8.45 -18.81
C ALA A 273 11.42 -9.96 -19.16
N LYS A 274 10.46 -10.44 -19.96
CA LYS A 274 10.50 -11.76 -20.63
C LYS A 274 10.82 -11.67 -22.13
N ALA A 275 10.99 -10.46 -22.64
CA ALA A 275 11.45 -10.13 -23.98
C ALA A 275 12.73 -9.29 -23.93
N ASP A 276 13.48 -9.27 -25.01
CA ASP A 276 14.72 -8.47 -25.12
C ASP A 276 14.38 -7.02 -25.46
N ASN A 277 15.29 -6.10 -25.11
CA ASN A 277 15.16 -4.67 -25.44
C ASN A 277 13.79 -4.08 -25.04
N LEU A 278 13.23 -4.52 -23.90
CA LEU A 278 11.95 -4.05 -23.41
C LEU A 278 12.06 -2.58 -23.01
N LYS A 279 11.19 -1.75 -23.59
CA LYS A 279 11.05 -0.33 -23.28
C LYS A 279 9.60 0.00 -23.03
N VAL A 280 9.34 0.72 -21.94
CA VAL A 280 8.04 1.28 -21.60
C VAL A 280 8.09 2.80 -21.72
N ASP A 281 7.03 3.36 -22.31
CA ASP A 281 6.82 4.79 -22.50
C ASP A 281 5.30 5.02 -22.65
N GLY A 282 4.88 6.26 -22.80
CA GLY A 282 3.52 6.56 -23.20
C GLY A 282 3.25 8.02 -23.40
N ASP A 283 2.01 8.38 -23.06
CA ASP A 283 1.55 9.74 -23.04
C ASP A 283 0.90 10.05 -21.69
N PRO A 284 0.74 11.35 -21.33
CA PRO A 284 0.23 11.79 -20.04
C PRO A 284 -1.03 11.07 -19.58
N GLN A 285 -1.88 10.65 -20.52
CA GLN A 285 -3.20 10.12 -20.20
C GLN A 285 -3.28 8.61 -20.18
N HIS A 286 -2.23 7.94 -20.66
CA HIS A 286 -2.28 6.54 -21.04
C HIS A 286 -1.02 5.76 -20.64
N ALA A 287 -0.36 6.15 -19.55
CA ALA A 287 0.80 5.45 -19.04
C ALA A 287 1.04 5.65 -17.54
N GLY A 288 1.84 4.77 -16.97
CA GLY A 288 2.31 4.80 -15.59
C GLY A 288 1.26 4.30 -14.58
N PHE A 289 1.42 4.74 -13.34
CA PHE A 289 0.51 4.42 -12.24
C PHE A 289 -0.53 5.54 -12.12
N GLN A 290 -1.81 5.18 -12.13
CA GLN A 290 -2.90 6.16 -12.10
C GLN A 290 -3.98 5.80 -11.09
N TYR A 291 -4.71 6.84 -10.71
CA TYR A 291 -6.01 6.75 -10.05
C TYR A 291 -7.08 7.34 -10.96
N ARG A 292 -8.22 6.64 -11.08
CA ARG A 292 -9.43 7.13 -11.73
C ARG A 292 -10.61 7.11 -10.76
N ALA A 293 -11.06 8.31 -10.39
CA ALA A 293 -12.27 8.53 -9.61
C ALA A 293 -13.51 7.98 -10.32
N THR A 294 -14.51 7.64 -9.51
CA THR A 294 -15.82 7.12 -9.89
C THR A 294 -16.49 7.92 -11.02
N GLN A 295 -17.34 7.24 -11.80
CA GLN A 295 -18.09 7.86 -12.91
C GLN A 295 -19.04 8.97 -12.42
N HIS A 296 -19.39 9.00 -11.14
CA HIS A 296 -20.14 10.11 -10.55
C HIS A 296 -19.48 11.48 -10.80
N VAL A 297 -18.14 11.55 -10.80
CA VAL A 297 -17.40 12.82 -10.97
C VAL A 297 -17.67 13.46 -12.34
N PRO A 298 -17.36 12.83 -13.49
CA PRO A 298 -17.69 13.40 -14.80
C PRO A 298 -19.19 13.65 -15.00
N ASP A 299 -20.06 12.85 -14.40
CA ASP A 299 -21.50 12.96 -14.63
C ASP A 299 -22.14 14.11 -13.85
N LYS A 300 -21.57 14.50 -12.71
CA LYS A 300 -22.23 15.42 -11.74
C LYS A 300 -21.36 16.57 -11.27
N THR A 301 -20.07 16.36 -11.06
CA THR A 301 -19.25 17.26 -10.22
C THR A 301 -17.89 17.64 -10.80
N ALA A 302 -17.57 17.29 -12.06
CA ALA A 302 -16.24 17.53 -12.65
C ALA A 302 -15.73 18.98 -12.50
N LYS A 303 -16.61 19.97 -12.61
CA LYS A 303 -16.25 21.40 -12.43
C LYS A 303 -15.85 21.78 -11.01
N GLN A 304 -16.12 20.92 -10.03
CA GLN A 304 -15.74 21.08 -8.63
C GLN A 304 -14.41 20.38 -8.29
N THR A 305 -13.88 19.59 -9.23
CA THR A 305 -12.58 18.94 -9.10
C THR A 305 -11.47 19.98 -9.13
N TYR A 306 -10.53 19.91 -8.21
CA TYR A 306 -9.30 20.68 -8.26
C TYR A 306 -8.14 19.83 -7.75
N TYR A 307 -6.92 20.34 -7.92
CA TYR A 307 -5.70 19.65 -7.52
C TYR A 307 -4.90 20.47 -6.51
N VAL A 308 -4.26 19.80 -5.56
CA VAL A 308 -3.26 20.39 -4.67
C VAL A 308 -1.91 19.81 -5.04
N ARG A 309 -0.95 20.69 -5.26
CA ARG A 309 0.40 20.39 -5.75
C ARG A 309 1.42 21.04 -4.83
N PRO A 310 2.72 20.75 -4.98
CA PRO A 310 3.76 21.42 -4.21
C PRO A 310 3.73 22.95 -4.33
N ASP A 311 3.28 23.46 -5.49
CA ASP A 311 3.18 24.90 -5.75
C ASP A 311 1.82 25.53 -5.37
N GLY A 312 0.90 24.76 -4.77
CA GLY A 312 -0.36 25.29 -4.23
C GLY A 312 -1.64 24.58 -4.67
N LYS A 313 -2.77 25.12 -4.18
CA LYS A 313 -4.13 24.72 -4.56
C LYS A 313 -4.48 25.31 -5.93
N GLY A 314 -4.93 24.45 -6.84
CA GLY A 314 -5.48 24.83 -8.13
C GLY A 314 -6.93 25.29 -8.06
N GLU A 315 -7.40 25.94 -9.12
CA GLU A 315 -8.79 26.36 -9.27
C GLU A 315 -9.70 25.17 -9.63
N PRO A 316 -10.97 25.15 -9.16
CA PRO A 316 -11.97 24.18 -9.59
C PRO A 316 -12.15 24.13 -11.12
N GLY A 317 -12.19 22.92 -11.67
CA GLY A 317 -12.31 22.63 -13.10
C GLY A 317 -11.03 22.89 -13.89
N LYS A 318 -9.93 23.34 -13.26
CA LYS A 318 -8.63 23.51 -13.91
C LYS A 318 -7.72 22.33 -13.58
N PHE A 319 -6.92 21.93 -14.56
CA PHE A 319 -5.98 20.82 -14.47
C PHE A 319 -4.73 21.13 -15.28
N ARG A 320 -3.61 20.48 -14.94
CA ARG A 320 -2.32 20.59 -15.63
C ARG A 320 -1.99 19.29 -16.33
N ASN A 321 -1.37 19.38 -17.50
CA ASN A 321 -0.96 18.21 -18.27
C ASN A 321 0.37 18.49 -18.95
N TRP A 322 1.35 17.62 -18.76
CA TRP A 322 2.46 17.53 -19.70
C TRP A 322 1.91 17.18 -21.10
N PRO A 323 2.55 17.56 -22.23
CA PRO A 323 3.63 18.53 -22.35
C PRO A 323 3.15 20.00 -22.34
N GLY A 324 1.84 20.26 -22.26
CA GLY A 324 1.28 21.61 -22.25
C GLY A 324 1.75 22.45 -21.06
N ASN A 325 1.99 21.80 -19.92
CA ASN A 325 2.65 22.35 -18.74
C ASN A 325 4.00 21.65 -18.56
N LYS A 326 5.08 22.24 -19.10
CA LYS A 326 6.42 21.61 -19.12
C LYS A 326 7.00 21.34 -17.73
N GLU A 327 6.63 22.16 -16.75
CA GLU A 327 7.06 22.04 -15.35
C GLU A 327 6.22 21.03 -14.57
N HIS A 328 5.19 20.43 -15.17
CA HIS A 328 4.35 19.41 -14.53
C HIS A 328 5.02 18.02 -14.60
N VAL A 329 6.23 17.97 -14.06
CA VAL A 329 7.12 16.81 -14.00
C VAL A 329 7.71 16.70 -12.59
N ASP A 330 8.09 15.50 -12.18
CA ASP A 330 8.85 15.21 -10.95
C ASP A 330 8.22 15.80 -9.67
N LEU A 331 6.88 15.84 -9.61
CA LEU A 331 6.18 16.28 -8.43
C LEU A 331 6.35 15.27 -7.30
N GLU A 332 6.75 15.76 -6.12
CA GLU A 332 6.86 14.94 -4.91
C GLU A 332 5.49 14.36 -4.48
N PHE A 333 4.42 15.11 -4.76
CA PHE A 333 3.05 14.65 -4.61
C PHE A 333 2.13 15.35 -5.61
N ASN A 334 0.98 14.74 -5.85
CA ASN A 334 -0.17 15.40 -6.46
C ASN A 334 -1.42 14.93 -5.74
N ALA A 335 -2.40 15.80 -5.47
CA ALA A 335 -3.62 15.39 -4.79
C ALA A 335 -4.86 15.86 -5.55
N LEU A 336 -5.74 14.92 -5.83
CA LEU A 336 -7.05 15.14 -6.43
C LEU A 336 -8.06 15.43 -5.32
N SER A 337 -8.65 16.63 -5.31
CA SER A 337 -9.84 16.92 -4.50
C SER A 337 -11.09 16.92 -5.36
N PHE A 338 -12.06 16.09 -5.04
CA PHE A 338 -13.25 15.84 -5.84
C PHE A 338 -14.48 15.67 -4.96
N VAL A 339 -15.67 15.88 -5.54
CA VAL A 339 -16.95 15.59 -4.87
C VAL A 339 -17.57 14.37 -5.52
N ALA A 340 -17.96 13.40 -4.72
CA ALA A 340 -18.76 12.26 -5.17
C ALA A 340 -19.76 11.90 -4.08
N PHE A 341 -20.99 11.55 -4.47
CA PHE A 341 -22.03 11.14 -3.53
C PHE A 341 -22.24 12.16 -2.40
N ASP A 342 -22.31 13.44 -2.79
CA ASP A 342 -22.49 14.61 -1.91
C ASP A 342 -21.39 14.82 -0.84
N GLN A 343 -20.27 14.11 -0.94
CA GLN A 343 -19.12 14.21 -0.05
C GLN A 343 -17.88 14.68 -0.82
N ARG A 344 -17.13 15.61 -0.25
CA ARG A 344 -15.79 15.96 -0.74
C ARG A 344 -14.76 14.96 -0.22
N TYR A 345 -13.88 14.52 -1.09
CA TYR A 345 -12.72 13.69 -0.76
C TYR A 345 -11.45 14.33 -1.31
N THR A 346 -10.32 13.97 -0.71
CA THR A 346 -8.99 14.22 -1.25
C THR A 346 -8.23 12.91 -1.35
N CYS A 347 -7.74 12.60 -2.56
CA CYS A 347 -6.87 11.46 -2.85
C CYS A 347 -5.47 11.98 -3.17
N CYS A 348 -4.52 11.73 -2.29
CA CYS A 348 -3.12 12.05 -2.45
C CYS A 348 -2.40 10.92 -3.18
N TYR A 349 -1.60 11.29 -4.17
CA TYR A 349 -0.68 10.44 -4.90
C TYR A 349 0.73 10.85 -4.51
N LEU A 350 1.44 9.95 -3.85
CA LEU A 350 2.79 10.19 -3.35
C LEU A 350 3.76 9.34 -4.17
N ASP A 351 4.73 10.00 -4.81
CA ASP A 351 5.69 9.39 -5.72
C ASP A 351 7.02 9.17 -4.99
N SER A 352 7.52 7.93 -4.95
CA SER A 352 8.84 7.65 -4.40
C SER A 352 9.92 8.39 -5.20
N PRO A 353 10.93 8.98 -4.54
CA PRO A 353 12.08 9.56 -5.23
C PRO A 353 12.89 8.50 -6.01
N GLU A 354 12.76 7.22 -5.67
CA GLU A 354 13.45 6.09 -6.32
C GLU A 354 12.80 5.69 -7.66
N ASN A 355 11.54 6.06 -7.89
CA ASN A 355 10.87 5.77 -9.16
C ASN A 355 11.57 6.49 -10.33
N PRO A 356 11.57 5.94 -11.56
CA PRO A 356 12.29 6.54 -12.68
C PRO A 356 11.82 7.97 -13.01
N LYS A 357 12.78 8.83 -13.35
CA LYS A 357 12.58 10.24 -13.68
C LYS A 357 13.09 10.57 -15.11
N PRO A 358 12.59 11.62 -15.78
CA PRO A 358 11.50 12.49 -15.33
C PRO A 358 10.15 11.77 -15.36
N ALA A 359 9.42 11.84 -14.26
CA ALA A 359 8.04 11.43 -14.12
C ALA A 359 7.14 12.59 -14.58
N ARG A 360 6.41 12.40 -15.67
CA ARG A 360 5.52 13.41 -16.26
C ARG A 360 4.11 13.22 -15.73
N PHE A 361 3.52 14.28 -15.19
CA PHE A 361 2.21 14.21 -14.56
C PHE A 361 1.09 14.64 -15.51
N SER A 362 -0.12 14.18 -15.18
CA SER A 362 -1.32 14.48 -15.92
C SER A 362 -2.54 14.44 -15.03
N GLU A 363 -3.43 15.41 -15.25
CA GLU A 363 -4.62 15.65 -14.44
C GLU A 363 -5.84 15.88 -15.33
N ARG A 364 -7.02 15.55 -14.79
CA ARG A 364 -8.32 15.75 -15.45
C ARG A 364 -9.42 16.08 -14.46
N ASP A 365 -10.28 17.01 -14.85
CA ASP A 365 -11.49 17.40 -14.12
C ASP A 365 -12.44 16.22 -13.81
N TYR A 366 -12.44 15.18 -14.64
CA TYR A 366 -13.17 13.94 -14.38
C TYR A 366 -12.50 12.97 -13.38
N GLY A 367 -11.46 13.42 -12.67
CA GLY A 367 -10.81 12.69 -11.58
C GLY A 367 -9.85 11.59 -12.02
N ARG A 368 -9.22 11.71 -13.19
CA ARG A 368 -8.09 10.86 -13.59
C ARG A 368 -6.79 11.62 -13.38
N PHE A 369 -5.86 11.04 -12.63
CA PHE A 369 -4.53 11.60 -12.46
C PHE A 369 -3.48 10.55 -12.12
N GLY A 370 -2.22 10.92 -12.31
CA GLY A 370 -1.05 10.06 -12.06
C GLY A 370 0.17 10.58 -12.78
N SER A 371 1.25 9.80 -12.74
CA SER A 371 2.49 10.09 -13.46
C SER A 371 2.97 8.90 -14.30
N TYR A 372 3.78 9.20 -15.31
CA TYR A 372 4.46 8.19 -16.12
C TYR A 372 5.89 8.62 -16.45
N PHE A 373 6.75 7.66 -16.72
CA PHE A 373 8.12 7.85 -17.17
C PHE A 373 8.36 7.02 -18.43
N ALA A 374 9.54 7.18 -19.02
CA ALA A 374 10.01 6.35 -20.12
C ALA A 374 11.32 5.68 -19.70
N THR A 375 11.41 4.36 -19.79
CA THR A 375 12.62 3.63 -19.40
C THR A 375 12.75 2.33 -20.16
N GLU A 376 13.98 1.85 -20.25
CA GLU A 376 14.32 0.50 -20.68
C GLU A 376 14.35 -0.43 -19.46
N ILE A 377 13.98 -1.69 -19.66
CA ILE A 377 13.93 -2.74 -18.64
C ILE A 377 14.83 -3.88 -19.12
N PRO A 378 16.08 -3.97 -18.62
CA PRO A 378 17.00 -5.05 -18.96
C PRO A 378 16.46 -6.44 -18.56
N ARG A 379 17.02 -7.51 -19.14
CA ARG A 379 16.64 -8.90 -18.80
C ARG A 379 17.06 -9.32 -17.40
N ASP A 380 18.14 -8.74 -16.92
CA ASP A 380 18.79 -9.06 -15.65
C ASP A 380 18.34 -8.14 -14.50
N LYS A 381 17.44 -7.19 -14.76
CA LYS A 381 16.93 -6.24 -13.77
C LYS A 381 15.43 -6.02 -13.93
N SER A 382 14.71 -5.96 -12.82
CA SER A 382 13.33 -5.49 -12.80
C SER A 382 13.25 -3.97 -12.86
N LEU A 383 12.11 -3.48 -13.30
CA LEU A 383 11.66 -2.11 -13.04
C LEU A 383 10.87 -2.12 -11.73
N ASP A 384 11.46 -1.51 -10.71
CA ASP A 384 10.87 -1.44 -9.38
C ASP A 384 10.17 -0.10 -9.19
N LEU A 385 8.96 -0.13 -8.63
CA LEU A 385 8.16 1.06 -8.39
C LEU A 385 7.54 1.04 -7.00
N ASN A 386 7.45 2.22 -6.38
CA ASN A 386 6.81 2.43 -5.10
C ASN A 386 5.97 3.73 -5.09
N TYR A 387 4.68 3.60 -4.80
CA TYR A 387 3.75 4.72 -4.66
C TYR A 387 2.89 4.55 -3.43
N ARG A 388 2.48 5.66 -2.80
CA ARG A 388 1.45 5.64 -1.75
C ARG A 388 0.23 6.44 -2.19
N LEU A 389 -0.95 5.87 -1.96
CA LEU A 389 -2.23 6.56 -2.04
C LEU A 389 -2.78 6.78 -0.63
N TRP A 390 -3.19 8.02 -0.35
CA TRP A 390 -3.95 8.37 0.84
C TRP A 390 -5.28 8.98 0.42
N LEU A 391 -6.40 8.43 0.87
CA LEU A 391 -7.73 8.96 0.58
C LEU A 391 -8.49 9.24 1.86
N GLN A 392 -8.98 10.46 2.02
CA GLN A 392 -9.82 10.85 3.17
C GLN A 392 -10.97 11.78 2.74
N PRO A 393 -12.03 11.92 3.57
CA PRO A 393 -13.04 12.94 3.39
C PRO A 393 -12.46 14.33 3.68
N GLY A 394 -13.01 15.35 3.02
CA GLY A 394 -12.62 16.75 3.19
C GLY A 394 -11.57 17.25 2.21
N GLU A 395 -11.29 18.54 2.30
CA GLU A 395 -10.15 19.17 1.64
C GLU A 395 -8.87 18.88 2.43
N MET A 396 -7.72 18.91 1.75
CA MET A 396 -6.40 18.96 2.38
C MET A 396 -5.60 20.10 1.78
N ASP A 397 -4.73 20.71 2.57
CA ASP A 397 -3.79 21.73 2.13
C ASP A 397 -2.41 21.15 1.77
N VAL A 398 -1.53 22.03 1.28
CA VAL A 398 -0.17 21.67 0.85
C VAL A 398 0.65 21.11 2.00
N ALA A 399 0.54 21.66 3.21
CA ALA A 399 1.34 21.25 4.35
C ALA A 399 0.92 19.87 4.86
N GLU A 400 -0.39 19.59 4.92
CA GLU A 400 -0.93 18.29 5.28
C GLU A 400 -0.45 17.19 4.33
N ILE A 401 -0.53 17.44 3.01
CA ILE A 401 -0.11 16.47 1.98
C ILE A 401 1.41 16.33 1.94
N LYS A 402 2.15 17.43 2.09
CA LYS A 402 3.62 17.36 2.16
C LYS A 402 4.06 16.51 3.34
N GLN A 403 3.43 16.68 4.51
CA GLN A 403 3.75 15.84 5.66
C GLN A 403 3.44 14.37 5.35
N LEU A 404 2.35 14.02 4.64
CA LEU A 404 2.09 12.63 4.22
C LEU A 404 3.18 12.08 3.30
N ARG A 405 3.66 12.91 2.36
CA ARG A 405 4.80 12.58 1.50
C ARG A 405 6.05 12.32 2.34
N ASP A 406 6.34 13.18 3.31
CA ASP A 406 7.56 13.08 4.12
C ASP A 406 7.53 11.79 4.96
N ASP A 407 6.42 11.45 5.62
CA ASP A 407 6.27 10.18 6.35
C ASP A 407 6.38 8.94 5.44
N PHE A 408 6.09 9.08 4.15
CA PHE A 408 6.23 7.98 3.19
C PHE A 408 7.69 7.77 2.77
N VAL A 409 8.44 8.85 2.52
CA VAL A 409 9.82 8.76 2.00
C VAL A 409 10.89 8.76 3.09
N ASP A 410 10.59 9.32 4.25
CA ASP A 410 11.46 9.46 5.42
C ASP A 410 10.62 9.25 6.69
N PRO A 411 10.08 8.02 6.90
CA PRO A 411 9.29 7.73 8.08
C PRO A 411 10.12 7.88 9.36
N PRO A 412 9.47 8.18 10.51
CA PRO A 412 10.15 8.17 11.80
C PRO A 412 10.99 6.92 12.01
N LYS A 413 12.24 7.11 12.42
CA LYS A 413 13.16 6.00 12.66
C LYS A 413 12.60 5.08 13.74
N VAL A 414 12.51 3.80 13.41
CA VAL A 414 12.18 2.74 14.36
C VAL A 414 13.44 1.89 14.60
N THR A 415 13.78 1.66 15.86
CA THR A 415 14.91 0.80 16.24
C THR A 415 14.44 -0.35 17.10
N VAL A 416 15.04 -1.52 16.87
CA VAL A 416 14.75 -2.74 17.63
C VAL A 416 15.93 -3.06 18.53
N GLU A 417 15.65 -3.32 19.80
CA GLU A 417 16.63 -3.73 20.80
C GLU A 417 16.22 -5.09 21.37
N ALA A 418 17.18 -6.01 21.51
CA ALA A 418 16.94 -7.27 22.20
C ALA A 418 16.61 -7.00 23.68
N GLY A 419 15.58 -7.66 24.20
CA GLY A 419 15.12 -7.51 25.58
C GLY A 419 15.91 -8.29 26.61
#